data_AF-A0A521G2X7-F1
#
_entry.id   AF-A0A521G2X7-F1
#
_cell.length_a   1.000
_cell.length_b   1.000
_cell.length_c   1.000
_cell.angle_alpha   90.00
_cell.angle_beta   90.00
_cell.angle_gamma   90.00
#
_symmetry.space_group_name_H-M   'P 1'
#
loop_
_entity.id
_entity.type
_entity.pdbx_description
1 polymer ?
#
loop_
_entity_poly.entity_id
_entity_poly.type
_entity_poly.pdbx_seq_one_letter_code
_entity_poly.pdbx_strand_id
1 'polypeptide(L)'
;MPRPFFQEEFTFTNPDGSRFQVVGSGNQHYAVFETLDGYTVIKNQQDGYYEYADLSADKTDLVPSGIRIGTLNVRSPQLVQHLRPSAGTAKIKALQAIGQLKGQPRWKIRREYRRNEIRRALMAGASSTPLASSITGDYVGLCLLIQFPDVSGTIAQDEVSNFCNQRGYSNNDNNGSVHDYFYDNSDGKLHYTNTVTAYYTAKHERSYYTDNSISYGSRARELIVEGLDLLKSQGFDFSQLSSDSEGYIYALNVFYAGDRVNNWAEGLWPHSWALAAPYEAAAGKRFSDYQITNMGNQLTLGTFCHENGHMICDFPDLYDYGYESTGVGHYCLMCYGGADNNPTQVCAYLKRKAGWTSRLTPITGCMTADVSAGKNDFYFYPNPKNVAEYFIIENRQQAGRDASLPDAGLAIWHVDELGSNNNEQMIPGQHYECSLEQADGRNDLEHGANAGDGEDLYEAILHAKFNDMTTPSSKWWDGTDSGLMIGEISDAGSIMTFSTAGEGEENSIVGTWHSVCVDWGCTGRVLKASPFTFCANGNWTYAYGGGRWIQVGNMVAWNFDNAPGLIYTANVNVNAMNGIMGYAKARLNLKGCFYALRQFPSTVRANIADESSDILGDVVIGPA
;
A
#
# COMPACT_ATOMS: atom_id res chain seq x y z
N MET A 1 -14.12 12.80 8.93
CA MET A 1 -12.75 12.63 9.39
C MET A 1 -11.87 12.55 8.17
N PRO A 2 -10.63 13.03 8.25
CA PRO A 2 -9.81 13.14 7.05
C PRO A 2 -9.30 11.76 6.58
N ARG A 3 -9.04 10.84 7.52
CA ARG A 3 -8.88 9.40 7.28
C ARG A 3 -10.23 8.69 7.09
N PRO A 4 -10.31 7.60 6.30
CA PRO A 4 -11.49 6.75 6.25
C PRO A 4 -11.84 6.15 7.61
N PHE A 5 -13.13 6.00 7.85
CA PHE A 5 -13.71 5.32 9.00
C PHE A 5 -14.73 4.29 8.51
N PHE A 6 -14.82 3.18 9.22
CA PHE A 6 -15.72 2.08 8.90
C PHE A 6 -16.48 1.65 10.14
N GLN A 7 -17.80 1.66 10.05
CA GLN A 7 -18.71 1.26 11.13
C GLN A 7 -18.43 1.94 12.48
N GLU A 8 -18.07 3.23 12.43
CA GLU A 8 -17.83 4.02 13.64
C GLU A 8 -19.13 4.65 14.14
N GLU A 9 -19.30 4.73 15.46
CA GLU A 9 -20.47 5.36 16.08
C GLU A 9 -20.32 6.88 16.23
N PHE A 10 -21.39 7.62 15.91
CA PHE A 10 -21.46 9.06 16.02
C PHE A 10 -22.79 9.47 16.67
N THR A 11 -22.77 10.56 17.44
CA THR A 11 -23.99 11.22 17.91
C THR A 11 -24.30 12.41 17.01
N PHE A 12 -25.43 12.39 16.32
CA PHE A 12 -25.91 13.50 15.51
C PHE A 12 -26.97 14.32 16.27
N THR A 13 -27.06 15.61 15.93
CA THR A 13 -27.99 16.57 16.55
C THR A 13 -28.88 17.22 15.50
N ASN A 14 -30.19 17.26 15.75
CA ASN A 14 -31.19 17.96 14.94
C ASN A 14 -31.29 19.46 15.30
N PRO A 15 -31.95 20.29 14.46
CA PRO A 15 -32.14 21.72 14.74
C PRO A 15 -32.90 22.05 16.05
N ASP A 16 -33.76 21.14 16.55
CA ASP A 16 -34.43 21.29 17.85
C ASP A 16 -33.57 20.89 19.06
N GLY A 17 -32.34 20.45 18.83
CA GLY A 17 -31.41 19.97 19.84
C GLY A 17 -31.60 18.49 20.23
N SER A 18 -32.57 17.78 19.64
CA SER A 18 -32.69 16.33 19.82
C SER A 18 -31.47 15.61 19.24
N ARG A 19 -31.04 14.53 19.92
CA ARG A 19 -29.85 13.75 19.56
C ARG A 19 -30.20 12.30 19.27
N PHE A 20 -29.45 11.68 18.38
CA PHE A 20 -29.59 10.27 18.02
C PHE A 20 -28.22 9.68 17.65
N GLN A 21 -28.10 8.35 17.80
CA GLN A 21 -26.88 7.63 17.45
C GLN A 21 -26.95 7.13 16.01
N VAL A 22 -25.83 7.18 15.32
CA VAL A 22 -25.63 6.60 14.00
C VAL A 22 -24.32 5.83 13.94
N VAL A 23 -24.28 4.82 13.09
CA VAL A 23 -23.04 4.16 12.64
C VAL A 23 -22.74 4.68 11.24
N GLY A 24 -21.49 5.10 11.00
CA GLY A 24 -21.06 5.67 9.73
C GLY A 24 -19.90 4.92 9.10
N SER A 25 -19.86 4.92 7.78
CA SER A 25 -18.69 4.55 6.98
C SER A 25 -18.43 5.64 5.93
N GLY A 26 -17.18 6.06 5.79
CA GLY A 26 -16.84 7.16 4.89
C GLY A 26 -15.53 7.86 5.24
N ASN A 27 -15.40 9.12 4.80
CA ASN A 27 -14.28 10.02 5.03
C ASN A 27 -14.81 11.46 5.02
N GLN A 28 -13.95 12.47 4.83
CA GLN A 28 -14.35 13.87 4.83
C GLN A 28 -15.04 14.34 3.53
N HIS A 29 -14.97 13.57 2.45
CA HIS A 29 -15.50 13.92 1.13
C HIS A 29 -16.84 13.26 0.84
N TYR A 30 -17.05 12.06 1.37
CA TYR A 30 -18.31 11.34 1.29
C TYR A 30 -18.44 10.36 2.45
N ALA A 31 -19.65 10.21 2.99
CA ALA A 31 -19.96 9.26 4.03
C ALA A 31 -21.45 8.88 4.00
N VAL A 32 -21.73 7.66 4.44
CA VAL A 32 -23.10 7.18 4.68
C VAL A 32 -23.25 6.87 6.16
N PHE A 33 -24.40 7.22 6.71
CA PHE A 33 -24.75 7.01 8.11
C PHE A 33 -26.06 6.23 8.21
N GLU A 34 -26.13 5.32 9.17
CA GLU A 34 -27.30 4.56 9.52
C GLU A 34 -27.62 4.71 11.00
N THR A 35 -28.88 4.61 11.39
CA THR A 35 -29.23 4.35 12.79
C THR A 35 -28.64 3.02 13.26
N LEU A 36 -28.55 2.79 14.58
CA LEU A 36 -28.00 1.54 15.15
C LEU A 36 -28.79 0.29 14.73
N ASP A 37 -30.04 0.46 14.31
CA ASP A 37 -30.89 -0.59 13.75
C ASP A 37 -30.87 -0.64 12.21
N GLY A 38 -29.92 0.02 11.55
CA GLY A 38 -29.60 -0.19 10.13
C GLY A 38 -30.39 0.64 9.13
N TYR A 39 -31.10 1.70 9.55
CA TYR A 39 -31.80 2.59 8.62
C TYR A 39 -30.91 3.75 8.21
N THR A 40 -30.65 3.87 6.91
CA THR A 40 -29.87 4.98 6.34
C THR A 40 -30.53 6.32 6.65
N VAL A 41 -29.73 7.30 7.06
CA VAL A 41 -30.20 8.64 7.40
C VAL A 41 -29.62 9.69 6.46
N ILE A 42 -30.39 10.74 6.18
CA ILE A 42 -29.95 11.87 5.36
C ILE A 42 -30.47 13.18 5.94
N LYS A 43 -29.68 14.25 5.82
CA LYS A 43 -30.09 15.59 6.22
C LYS A 43 -30.96 16.22 5.13
N ASN A 44 -32.17 16.63 5.49
CA ASN A 44 -33.01 17.44 4.63
C ASN A 44 -32.45 18.86 4.57
N GLN A 45 -32.00 19.29 3.38
CA GLN A 45 -31.37 20.59 3.19
C GLN A 45 -32.35 21.78 3.33
N GLN A 46 -33.67 21.54 3.30
CA GLN A 46 -34.66 22.60 3.39
C GLN A 46 -34.88 23.08 4.83
N ASP A 47 -34.91 22.17 5.80
CA ASP A 47 -35.20 22.47 7.20
C ASP A 47 -34.07 22.05 8.17
N GLY A 48 -33.06 21.33 7.68
CA GLY A 48 -31.89 20.90 8.42
C GLY A 48 -32.10 19.67 9.31
N TYR A 49 -33.29 19.07 9.34
CA TYR A 49 -33.55 17.86 10.13
C TYR A 49 -32.97 16.63 9.45
N TYR A 50 -32.58 15.64 10.26
CA TYR A 50 -32.29 14.31 9.75
C TYR A 50 -33.59 13.50 9.61
N GLU A 51 -33.69 12.84 8.47
CA GLU A 51 -34.78 11.96 8.11
C GLU A 51 -34.22 10.58 7.76
N TYR A 52 -35.08 9.57 7.81
CA TYR A 52 -34.78 8.31 7.15
C TYR A 52 -34.63 8.56 5.65
N ALA A 53 -33.71 7.86 5.01
CA ALA A 53 -33.49 7.97 3.58
C ALA A 53 -34.46 7.07 2.80
N ASP A 54 -34.81 7.51 1.60
CA ASP A 54 -35.40 6.70 0.55
C ASP A 54 -34.51 6.79 -0.71
N LEU A 55 -34.75 5.93 -1.69
CA LEU A 55 -34.11 6.04 -2.99
C LEU A 55 -34.84 7.03 -3.89
N SER A 56 -34.08 7.78 -4.68
CA SER A 56 -34.60 8.58 -5.79
C SER A 56 -35.40 7.71 -6.77
N ALA A 57 -36.25 8.32 -7.60
CA ALA A 57 -37.11 7.59 -8.52
C ALA A 57 -36.36 6.69 -9.53
N ASP A 58 -35.14 7.08 -9.89
CA ASP A 58 -34.21 6.31 -10.74
C ASP A 58 -33.33 5.32 -9.95
N LYS A 59 -33.48 5.28 -8.62
CA LYS A 59 -32.76 4.42 -7.67
C LYS A 59 -31.24 4.65 -7.63
N THR A 60 -30.78 5.82 -8.01
CA THR A 60 -29.35 6.13 -8.07
C THR A 60 -28.85 6.92 -6.87
N ASP A 61 -29.74 7.63 -6.15
CA ASP A 61 -29.36 8.52 -5.06
C ASP A 61 -30.25 8.35 -3.81
N LEU A 62 -29.76 8.82 -2.67
CA LEU A 62 -30.51 8.93 -1.42
C LEU A 62 -31.24 10.28 -1.35
N VAL A 63 -32.52 10.24 -0.99
CA VAL A 63 -33.37 11.42 -0.79
C VAL A 63 -34.07 11.36 0.58
N PRO A 64 -34.44 12.50 1.19
CA PRO A 64 -35.19 12.50 2.43
C PRO A 64 -36.57 11.85 2.24
N SER A 65 -36.96 10.94 3.15
CA SER A 65 -38.24 10.20 3.05
C SER A 65 -39.46 11.00 3.54
N GLY A 66 -39.26 12.18 4.13
CA GLY A 66 -40.27 12.96 4.84
C GLY A 66 -40.52 12.48 6.28
N ILE A 67 -39.78 11.49 6.77
CA ILE A 67 -39.95 10.91 8.11
C ILE A 67 -38.73 11.23 8.97
N ARG A 68 -38.93 12.06 9.99
CA ARG A 68 -37.85 12.47 10.90
C ARG A 68 -37.39 11.35 11.83
N ILE A 69 -36.09 11.33 12.10
CA ILE A 69 -35.51 10.40 13.07
C ILE A 69 -36.13 10.64 14.47
N GLY A 70 -36.43 9.56 15.19
CA GLY A 70 -37.06 9.61 16.52
C GLY A 70 -38.58 9.76 16.53
N THR A 71 -39.24 9.88 15.37
CA THR A 71 -40.72 9.93 15.29
C THR A 71 -41.40 8.55 15.18
N LEU A 72 -40.63 7.51 14.88
CA LEU A 72 -41.10 6.13 14.81
C LEU A 72 -40.60 5.35 16.02
N ASN A 73 -41.51 4.64 16.70
CA ASN A 73 -41.18 3.84 17.89
C ASN A 73 -40.84 2.36 17.56
N VAL A 74 -41.02 1.90 16.31
CA VAL A 74 -40.80 0.50 15.89
C VAL A 74 -40.47 0.44 14.39
N ARG A 75 -39.68 -0.58 13.97
CA ARG A 75 -39.43 -0.98 12.58
C ARG A 75 -40.64 -0.70 11.67
N SER A 76 -40.56 0.36 10.87
CA SER A 76 -41.63 0.70 9.93
C SER A 76 -41.51 -0.22 8.71
N PRO A 77 -42.58 -0.95 8.32
CA PRO A 77 -42.57 -1.74 7.10
C PRO A 77 -42.44 -0.90 5.81
N GLN A 78 -42.48 0.43 5.93
CA GLN A 78 -42.29 1.37 4.81
C GLN A 78 -40.81 1.75 4.60
N LEU A 79 -39.93 1.45 5.55
CA LEU A 79 -38.51 1.81 5.48
C LEU A 79 -37.67 0.57 5.18
N VAL A 80 -36.71 0.74 4.28
CA VAL A 80 -35.74 -0.30 3.90
C VAL A 80 -34.44 -0.01 4.64
N GLN A 81 -33.87 -1.04 5.27
CA GLN A 81 -32.57 -0.96 5.92
C GLN A 81 -31.44 -1.01 4.88
N HIS A 82 -30.29 -0.47 5.24
CA HIS A 82 -29.05 -0.54 4.46
C HIS A 82 -29.15 0.04 3.04
N LEU A 83 -30.00 1.05 2.85
CA LEU A 83 -30.07 1.78 1.58
C LEU A 83 -28.73 2.45 1.29
N ARG A 84 -28.27 2.32 0.06
CA ARG A 84 -27.08 2.97 -0.49
C ARG A 84 -27.42 3.62 -1.82
N PRO A 85 -26.82 4.77 -2.16
CA PRO A 85 -26.90 5.24 -3.53
C PRO A 85 -26.12 4.29 -4.45
N SER A 86 -26.27 4.46 -5.75
CA SER A 86 -25.43 3.74 -6.70
C SER A 86 -23.96 4.14 -6.53
N ALA A 87 -23.05 3.19 -6.77
CA ALA A 87 -21.60 3.40 -6.79
C ALA A 87 -21.19 4.67 -7.58
N GLY A 88 -21.65 4.78 -8.83
CA GLY A 88 -21.35 5.94 -9.67
C GLY A 88 -21.82 7.28 -9.09
N THR A 89 -22.97 7.31 -8.41
CA THR A 89 -23.45 8.53 -7.72
C THR A 89 -22.57 8.87 -6.52
N ALA A 90 -22.17 7.87 -5.71
CA ALA A 90 -21.28 8.08 -4.56
C ALA A 90 -19.94 8.66 -5.03
N LYS A 91 -19.34 8.08 -6.07
CA LYS A 91 -18.10 8.57 -6.70
C LYS A 91 -18.19 9.99 -7.22
N ILE A 92 -19.27 10.32 -7.93
CA ILE A 92 -19.48 11.69 -8.42
C ILE A 92 -19.54 12.67 -7.25
N LYS A 93 -20.27 12.34 -6.18
CA LYS A 93 -20.37 13.21 -4.98
C LYS A 93 -19.02 13.40 -4.29
N ALA A 94 -18.26 12.33 -4.10
CA ALA A 94 -16.94 12.40 -3.49
C ALA A 94 -15.96 13.26 -4.31
N LEU A 95 -15.90 13.04 -5.63
CA LEU A 95 -15.02 13.81 -6.53
C LEU A 95 -15.45 15.29 -6.61
N GLN A 96 -16.74 15.58 -6.59
CA GLN A 96 -17.24 16.96 -6.53
C GLN A 96 -16.83 17.65 -5.23
N ALA A 97 -16.96 16.97 -4.08
CA ALA A 97 -16.53 17.52 -2.79
C ALA A 97 -15.03 17.85 -2.78
N ILE A 98 -14.19 16.99 -3.37
CA ILE A 98 -12.75 17.24 -3.55
C ILE A 98 -12.51 18.47 -4.46
N GLY A 99 -13.22 18.55 -5.59
CA GLY A 99 -13.06 19.64 -6.57
C GLY A 99 -13.53 21.00 -6.08
N GLN A 100 -14.42 21.05 -5.09
CA GLN A 100 -14.92 22.29 -4.49
C GLN A 100 -13.96 22.93 -3.47
N LEU A 101 -12.90 22.22 -3.07
CA LEU A 101 -11.92 22.74 -2.13
C LEU A 101 -11.13 23.91 -2.72
N LYS A 102 -11.20 25.07 -2.07
CA LYS A 102 -10.38 26.24 -2.42
C LYS A 102 -8.94 26.02 -1.95
N GLY A 103 -8.01 26.04 -2.91
CA GLY A 103 -6.58 25.81 -2.69
C GLY A 103 -6.23 24.32 -2.73
N GLN A 104 -5.13 23.99 -3.41
CA GLN A 104 -4.60 22.62 -3.40
C GLN A 104 -3.56 22.48 -2.28
N PRO A 105 -3.65 21.43 -1.45
CA PRO A 105 -2.56 21.09 -0.53
C PRO A 105 -1.22 21.01 -1.26
N ARG A 106 -0.19 21.56 -0.65
CA ARG A 106 1.18 21.62 -1.13
C ARG A 106 1.75 20.23 -1.38
N TRP A 107 1.40 19.24 -0.57
CA TRP A 107 1.81 17.86 -0.83
C TRP A 107 1.27 17.31 -2.16
N LYS A 108 0.03 17.67 -2.56
CA LYS A 108 -0.54 17.29 -3.86
C LYS A 108 0.22 17.94 -5.01
N ILE A 109 0.63 19.20 -4.84
CA ILE A 109 1.45 19.92 -5.81
C ILE A 109 2.82 19.24 -5.99
N ARG A 110 3.52 18.93 -4.89
CA ARG A 110 4.80 18.19 -4.91
C ARG A 110 4.67 16.82 -5.57
N ARG A 111 3.58 16.11 -5.27
CA ARG A 111 3.28 14.81 -5.90
C ARG A 111 3.04 14.94 -7.40
N GLU A 112 2.30 15.95 -7.87
CA GLU A 112 2.06 16.14 -9.29
C GLU A 112 3.34 16.53 -10.05
N TYR A 113 4.25 17.30 -9.44
CA TYR A 113 5.58 17.54 -10.03
C TYR A 113 6.33 16.24 -10.27
N ARG A 114 6.42 15.33 -9.28
CA ARG A 114 7.08 14.03 -9.43
C ARG A 114 6.42 13.16 -10.50
N ARG A 115 5.08 13.10 -10.55
CA ARG A 115 4.37 12.36 -11.60
C ARG A 115 4.71 12.89 -13.00
N ASN A 116 4.85 14.21 -13.14
CA ASN A 116 5.30 14.80 -14.40
C ASN A 116 6.75 14.46 -14.76
N GLU A 117 7.64 14.31 -13.79
CA GLU A 117 9.00 13.81 -14.03
C GLU A 117 9.00 12.36 -14.52
N ILE A 118 8.19 11.48 -13.91
CA ILE A 118 8.02 10.09 -14.37
C ILE A 118 7.48 10.04 -15.80
N ARG A 119 6.44 10.82 -16.12
CA ARG A 119 5.90 10.94 -17.49
C ARG A 119 6.98 11.38 -18.49
N ARG A 120 7.82 12.34 -18.12
CA ARG A 120 8.94 12.79 -18.97
C ARG A 120 9.99 11.70 -19.14
N ALA A 121 10.32 10.96 -18.09
CA ALA A 121 11.26 9.85 -18.16
C ALA A 121 10.76 8.74 -19.09
N LEU A 122 9.48 8.39 -19.02
CA LEU A 122 8.84 7.43 -19.93
C LEU A 122 8.90 7.90 -21.38
N MET A 123 8.55 9.17 -21.65
CA MET A 123 8.63 9.76 -23.00
C MET A 123 10.06 9.79 -23.54
N ALA A 124 11.06 9.86 -22.67
CA ALA A 124 12.48 9.83 -23.02
C ALA A 124 13.04 8.39 -23.16
N GLY A 125 12.22 7.35 -22.96
CA GLY A 125 12.65 5.95 -23.03
C GLY A 125 13.56 5.53 -21.87
N ALA A 126 13.46 6.17 -20.71
CA ALA A 126 14.24 5.79 -19.54
C ALA A 126 13.93 4.34 -19.13
N SER A 127 14.96 3.61 -18.70
CA SER A 127 14.84 2.21 -18.25
C SER A 127 14.85 2.06 -16.72
N SER A 128 14.81 3.18 -15.99
CA SER A 128 14.80 3.21 -14.51
C SER A 128 13.94 4.35 -13.99
N THR A 129 13.22 4.11 -12.90
CA THR A 129 12.43 5.13 -12.19
C THR A 129 13.35 6.24 -11.67
N PRO A 130 12.96 7.53 -11.78
CA PRO A 130 13.64 8.62 -11.07
C PRO A 130 13.80 8.30 -9.58
N LEU A 131 14.91 8.73 -8.97
CA LEU A 131 15.18 8.51 -7.55
C LEU A 131 14.02 9.01 -6.68
N ALA A 132 13.63 8.18 -5.71
CA ALA A 132 12.64 8.50 -4.70
C ALA A 132 13.00 9.80 -3.94
N SER A 133 11.99 10.54 -3.48
CA SER A 133 12.22 11.67 -2.57
C SER A 133 12.88 11.17 -1.30
N SER A 134 13.99 11.78 -0.89
CA SER A 134 14.65 11.43 0.38
C SER A 134 14.02 12.23 1.50
N ILE A 135 13.00 11.66 2.15
CA ILE A 135 12.39 12.23 3.36
C ILE A 135 13.10 11.62 4.56
N THR A 136 14.33 12.09 4.81
CA THR A 136 15.21 11.56 5.86
C THR A 136 15.83 12.68 6.68
N GLY A 137 16.33 12.37 7.87
CA GLY A 137 16.86 13.34 8.83
C GLY A 137 15.78 13.93 9.72
N ASP A 138 16.04 15.15 10.19
CA ASP A 138 15.22 15.81 11.21
C ASP A 138 14.16 16.70 10.57
N TYR A 139 12.89 16.44 10.89
CA TYR A 139 11.76 17.25 10.47
C TYR A 139 11.02 17.79 11.70
N VAL A 140 10.70 19.09 11.68
CA VAL A 140 9.98 19.76 12.76
C VAL A 140 8.70 20.38 12.22
N GLY A 141 7.56 19.89 12.70
CA GLY A 141 6.22 20.44 12.46
C GLY A 141 5.79 21.41 13.55
N LEU A 142 4.68 22.13 13.33
CA LEU A 142 4.02 22.93 14.36
C LEU A 142 2.75 22.22 14.83
N CYS A 143 2.57 22.08 16.14
CA CYS A 143 1.32 21.64 16.74
C CYS A 143 0.69 22.80 17.53
N LEU A 144 -0.31 23.44 16.93
CA LEU A 144 -1.05 24.56 17.50
C LEU A 144 -2.18 24.04 18.39
N LEU A 145 -2.14 24.39 19.68
CA LEU A 145 -3.19 24.09 20.64
C LEU A 145 -4.15 25.26 20.77
N ILE A 146 -5.44 24.99 20.63
CA ILE A 146 -6.50 25.99 20.67
C ILE A 146 -7.51 25.62 21.75
N GLN A 147 -7.90 26.61 22.54
CA GLN A 147 -9.03 26.57 23.47
C GLN A 147 -9.97 27.73 23.18
N PHE A 148 -11.17 27.69 23.76
CA PHE A 148 -12.19 28.71 23.59
C PHE A 148 -12.45 29.41 24.94
N PRO A 149 -12.96 30.65 24.95
CA PRO A 149 -13.35 31.35 26.18
C PRO A 149 -14.30 30.53 27.09
N ASP A 150 -15.16 29.72 26.50
CA ASP A 150 -16.17 28.87 27.16
C ASP A 150 -15.76 27.39 27.28
N VAL A 151 -14.68 26.96 26.61
CA VAL A 151 -14.20 25.56 26.60
C VAL A 151 -12.69 25.51 26.71
N SER A 152 -12.21 25.19 27.92
CA SER A 152 -10.78 25.05 28.21
C SER A 152 -10.19 23.73 27.71
N GLY A 153 -8.89 23.73 27.42
CA GLY A 153 -8.14 22.50 27.16
C GLY A 153 -8.08 21.59 28.38
N THR A 154 -8.31 20.29 28.17
CA THR A 154 -8.30 19.25 29.21
C THR A 154 -6.98 18.48 29.27
N ILE A 155 -6.28 18.36 28.14
CA ILE A 155 -4.99 17.67 28.03
C ILE A 155 -3.87 18.71 28.16
N ALA A 156 -2.90 18.46 29.04
CA ALA A 156 -1.82 19.41 29.27
C ALA A 156 -0.91 19.54 28.03
N GLN A 157 -0.32 20.72 27.81
CA GLN A 157 0.62 20.95 26.71
C GLN A 157 1.77 19.93 26.71
N ASP A 158 2.34 19.63 27.89
CA ASP A 158 3.43 18.66 28.02
C ASP A 158 2.99 17.24 27.64
N GLU A 159 1.74 16.87 27.89
CA GLU A 159 1.19 15.59 27.46
C GLU A 159 1.07 15.52 25.94
N VAL A 160 0.60 16.60 25.29
CA VAL A 160 0.57 16.67 23.81
C VAL A 160 2.00 16.68 23.24
N SER A 161 2.95 17.34 23.90
CA SER A 161 4.36 17.30 23.54
C SER A 161 4.94 15.89 23.63
N ASN A 162 4.62 15.16 24.69
CA ASN A 162 5.02 13.77 24.86
C ASN A 162 4.38 12.86 23.80
N PHE A 163 3.08 13.00 23.53
CA PHE A 163 2.39 12.29 22.46
C PHE A 163 3.05 12.53 21.09
N CYS A 164 3.48 13.75 20.80
CA CYS A 164 4.15 14.08 19.56
C CYS A 164 5.60 13.57 19.49
N ASN A 165 6.35 13.61 20.59
CA ASN A 165 7.82 13.60 20.54
C ASN A 165 8.51 12.57 21.45
N GLN A 166 7.86 12.08 22.51
CA GLN A 166 8.51 11.26 23.52
C GLN A 166 8.77 9.85 22.98
N ARG A 167 10.04 9.43 23.01
CA ARG A 167 10.40 8.05 22.69
C ARG A 167 9.83 7.08 23.72
N GLY A 168 9.16 6.03 23.24
CA GLY A 168 8.51 5.03 24.08
C GLY A 168 7.29 5.56 24.83
N TYR A 169 6.61 6.58 24.27
CA TYR A 169 5.33 7.05 24.81
C TYR A 169 4.31 5.90 24.87
N SER A 170 3.50 5.84 25.93
CA SER A 170 2.59 4.71 26.17
C SER A 170 1.26 5.09 26.81
N ASN A 171 0.94 6.39 26.93
CA ASN A 171 -0.35 6.80 27.48
C ASN A 171 -1.48 6.53 26.47
N ASN A 172 -2.69 6.30 26.97
CA ASN A 172 -3.90 6.00 26.19
C ASN A 172 -3.72 4.79 25.25
N ASP A 173 -3.00 3.77 25.70
CA ASP A 173 -2.67 2.55 24.94
C ASP A 173 -1.97 2.80 23.60
N ASN A 174 -1.40 4.00 23.40
CA ASN A 174 -0.64 4.31 22.20
C ASN A 174 0.65 3.49 22.17
N ASN A 175 0.94 2.87 21.03
CA ASN A 175 2.21 2.22 20.80
C ASN A 175 3.27 3.27 20.40
N GLY A 176 3.84 4.01 21.34
CA GLY A 176 4.81 5.07 21.04
C GLY A 176 4.18 6.42 20.70
N SER A 177 5.03 7.39 20.42
CA SER A 177 4.65 8.75 19.99
C SER A 177 4.50 8.85 18.47
N VAL A 178 4.06 10.01 17.99
CA VAL A 178 4.12 10.35 16.56
C VAL A 178 5.56 10.23 16.04
N HIS A 179 6.55 10.72 16.80
CA HIS A 179 7.97 10.50 16.50
C HIS A 179 8.28 9.01 16.34
N ASP A 180 7.88 8.17 17.30
CA ASP A 180 8.17 6.73 17.25
C ASP A 180 7.53 6.06 16.04
N TYR A 181 6.30 6.45 15.67
CA TYR A 181 5.64 5.90 14.48
C TYR A 181 6.47 6.11 13.20
N PHE A 182 6.92 7.34 12.96
CA PHE A 182 7.73 7.65 11.78
C PHE A 182 9.17 7.11 11.89
N TYR A 183 9.72 7.05 13.10
CA TYR A 183 11.01 6.42 13.35
C TYR A 183 10.98 4.93 13.01
N ASP A 184 9.97 4.19 13.50
CA ASP A 184 9.78 2.77 13.24
C ASP A 184 9.57 2.49 11.75
N ASN A 185 8.64 3.22 11.11
CA ASN A 185 8.32 3.03 9.69
C ASN A 185 9.52 3.32 8.76
N SER A 186 10.42 4.21 9.18
CA SER A 186 11.57 4.64 8.39
C SER A 186 12.85 3.86 8.66
N ASP A 187 12.84 2.84 9.52
CA ASP A 187 14.05 2.18 10.03
C ASP A 187 15.03 3.18 10.67
N GLY A 188 14.50 4.18 11.37
CA GLY A 188 15.26 5.23 12.04
C GLY A 188 15.88 6.28 11.13
N LYS A 189 15.44 6.38 9.86
CA LYS A 189 15.93 7.38 8.90
C LYS A 189 15.24 8.73 9.01
N LEU A 190 14.02 8.79 9.56
CA LEU A 190 13.26 10.00 9.76
C LEU A 190 13.05 10.23 11.26
N HIS A 191 13.43 11.43 11.73
CA HIS A 191 13.11 11.92 13.06
C HIS A 191 12.11 13.05 12.92
N TYR A 192 10.82 12.72 12.98
CA TYR A 192 9.77 13.71 12.93
C TYR A 192 9.35 14.13 14.34
N THR A 193 9.44 15.43 14.62
CA THR A 193 9.03 16.04 15.89
C THR A 193 8.13 17.23 15.64
N ASN A 194 7.44 17.71 16.68
CA ASN A 194 6.57 18.87 16.62
C ASN A 194 6.89 19.86 17.75
N THR A 195 6.97 21.14 17.41
CA THR A 195 6.92 22.21 18.40
C THR A 195 5.46 22.39 18.82
N VAL A 196 5.14 22.00 20.06
CA VAL A 196 3.78 22.12 20.61
C VAL A 196 3.61 23.47 21.31
N THR A 197 2.63 24.25 20.88
CA THR A 197 2.41 25.60 21.43
C THR A 197 1.71 25.56 22.79
N ALA A 198 1.84 26.64 23.56
CA ALA A 198 0.87 26.90 24.61
C ALA A 198 -0.54 27.06 24.00
N TYR A 199 -1.58 26.91 24.82
CA TYR A 199 -2.94 27.11 24.37
C TYR A 199 -3.18 28.55 23.93
N TYR A 200 -3.57 28.71 22.67
CA TYR A 200 -4.20 29.90 22.16
C TYR A 200 -5.67 29.94 22.59
N THR A 201 -6.14 31.03 23.20
CA THR A 201 -7.58 31.23 23.44
C THR A 201 -8.20 32.00 22.29
N ALA A 202 -9.14 31.35 21.59
CA ALA A 202 -9.86 31.92 20.45
C ALA A 202 -10.55 33.25 20.80
N LYS A 203 -10.74 34.13 19.80
CA LYS A 203 -11.39 35.44 20.01
C LYS A 203 -12.87 35.33 20.39
N HIS A 204 -13.52 34.24 19.99
CA HIS A 204 -14.94 33.99 20.21
C HIS A 204 -15.18 32.67 20.94
N GLU A 205 -16.38 32.51 21.52
CA GLU A 205 -16.84 31.23 22.08
C GLU A 205 -16.88 30.14 21.00
N ARG A 206 -16.82 28.86 21.42
CA ARG A 206 -16.78 27.71 20.50
C ARG A 206 -17.93 27.72 19.51
N SER A 207 -19.12 28.13 19.95
CA SER A 207 -20.35 28.21 19.14
C SER A 207 -20.18 29.02 17.85
N TYR A 208 -19.35 30.07 17.87
CA TYR A 208 -19.04 30.89 16.70
C TYR A 208 -18.30 30.12 15.60
N TYR A 209 -17.33 29.30 16.00
CA TYR A 209 -16.49 28.54 15.08
C TYR A 209 -17.19 27.25 14.63
N THR A 210 -18.11 26.73 15.45
CA THR A 210 -18.92 25.54 15.16
C THR A 210 -20.27 25.89 14.54
N ASP A 211 -20.48 27.13 14.10
CA ASP A 211 -21.72 27.54 13.42
C ASP A 211 -21.88 26.80 12.09
N ASN A 212 -22.87 25.92 12.01
CA ASN A 212 -23.13 25.09 10.83
C ASN A 212 -23.91 25.83 9.72
N SER A 213 -24.33 27.07 9.95
CA SER A 213 -24.85 27.94 8.89
C SER A 213 -23.73 28.53 8.02
N ILE A 214 -22.48 28.48 8.51
CA ILE A 214 -21.30 28.92 7.79
C ILE A 214 -20.73 27.78 6.97
N SER A 215 -20.29 28.09 5.74
CA SER A 215 -19.66 27.11 4.85
C SER A 215 -18.49 26.40 5.55
N TYR A 216 -18.52 25.07 5.51
CA TYR A 216 -17.61 24.17 6.21
C TYR A 216 -16.13 24.54 6.03
N GLY A 217 -15.40 24.54 7.15
CA GLY A 217 -13.97 24.87 7.27
C GLY A 217 -13.61 26.33 7.00
N SER A 218 -14.57 27.23 6.73
CA SER A 218 -14.29 28.67 6.69
C SER A 218 -13.85 29.17 8.08
N ARG A 219 -14.59 28.78 9.12
CA ARG A 219 -14.26 29.11 10.52
C ARG A 219 -13.02 28.40 11.04
N ALA A 220 -12.73 27.19 10.56
CA ALA A 220 -11.50 26.49 10.91
C ALA A 220 -10.27 27.28 10.41
N ARG A 221 -10.26 27.73 9.16
CA ARG A 221 -9.16 28.56 8.61
C ARG A 221 -8.99 29.86 9.37
N GLU A 222 -10.10 30.54 9.71
CA GLU A 222 -10.07 31.74 10.53
C GLU A 222 -9.42 31.48 11.90
N LEU A 223 -9.89 30.44 12.61
CA LEU A 223 -9.38 30.04 13.92
C LEU A 223 -7.88 29.74 13.90
N ILE A 224 -7.41 29.06 12.86
CA ILE A 224 -5.98 28.75 12.67
C ILE A 224 -5.17 30.03 12.45
N VAL A 225 -5.63 30.93 11.58
CA VAL A 225 -4.96 32.20 11.30
C VAL A 225 -4.88 33.06 12.56
N GLU A 226 -5.93 33.08 13.39
CA GLU A 226 -5.90 33.79 14.68
C GLU A 226 -4.78 33.29 15.60
N GLY A 227 -4.61 31.97 15.71
CA GLY A 227 -3.54 31.38 16.52
C GLY A 227 -2.14 31.67 15.95
N LEU A 228 -1.98 31.58 14.64
CA LEU A 228 -0.72 31.92 13.96
C LEU A 228 -0.36 33.40 14.11
N ASP A 229 -1.34 34.31 14.03
CA ASP A 229 -1.16 35.74 14.25
C ASP A 229 -0.68 36.03 15.68
N LEU A 230 -1.22 35.34 16.68
CA LEU A 230 -0.75 35.48 18.05
C LEU A 230 0.72 35.05 18.17
N LEU A 231 1.07 33.85 17.69
CA LEU A 231 2.45 33.35 17.72
C LEU A 231 3.41 34.34 17.07
N LYS A 232 3.06 34.85 15.89
CA LYS A 232 3.85 35.85 15.16
C LYS A 232 4.01 37.15 15.96
N SER A 233 2.93 37.64 16.56
CA SER A 233 2.97 38.86 17.39
C SER A 233 3.83 38.72 18.65
N GLN A 234 3.95 37.50 19.18
CA GLN A 234 4.79 37.16 20.33
C GLN A 234 6.24 36.86 19.96
N GLY A 235 6.59 36.93 18.67
CA GLY A 235 7.95 36.66 18.20
C GLY A 235 8.31 35.18 18.23
N PHE A 236 7.34 34.28 18.04
CA PHE A 236 7.62 32.85 17.87
C PHE A 236 8.60 32.62 16.72
N ASP A 237 9.62 31.80 16.97
CA ASP A 237 10.63 31.49 15.96
C ASP A 237 10.14 30.41 14.99
N PHE A 238 9.60 30.82 13.84
CA PHE A 238 9.19 29.88 12.79
C PHE A 238 10.36 29.32 11.96
N SER A 239 11.59 29.82 12.14
CA SER A 239 12.73 29.37 11.33
C SER A 239 13.15 27.93 11.65
N GLN A 240 12.86 27.47 12.87
CA GLN A 240 13.11 26.10 13.33
C GLN A 240 12.25 25.04 12.62
N LEU A 241 11.13 25.45 11.99
CA LEU A 241 10.20 24.53 11.37
C LEU A 241 10.69 24.09 9.98
N SER A 242 10.56 22.80 9.68
CA SER A 242 11.01 22.25 8.40
C SER A 242 10.10 22.72 7.27
N SER A 243 10.70 23.16 6.15
CA SER A 243 9.98 23.64 4.97
C SER A 243 10.58 23.08 3.68
N ASP A 244 9.79 23.06 2.62
CA ASP A 244 10.30 22.77 1.28
C ASP A 244 11.19 23.90 0.73
N SER A 245 11.74 23.69 -0.46
CA SER A 245 12.64 24.64 -1.12
C SER A 245 11.99 25.99 -1.49
N GLU A 246 10.65 26.06 -1.47
CA GLU A 246 9.89 27.29 -1.72
C GLU A 246 9.45 27.98 -0.41
N GLY A 247 9.87 27.46 0.74
CA GLY A 247 9.58 28.04 2.04
C GLY A 247 8.23 27.61 2.64
N TYR A 248 7.52 26.65 2.03
CA TYR A 248 6.29 26.12 2.64
C TYR A 248 6.64 25.14 3.75
N ILE A 249 6.24 25.46 4.97
CA ILE A 249 6.39 24.59 6.14
C ILE A 249 5.60 23.31 5.90
N TYR A 250 6.21 22.15 6.16
CA TYR A 250 5.62 20.87 5.79
C TYR A 250 4.34 20.56 6.57
N ALA A 251 4.34 20.75 7.89
CA ALA A 251 3.24 20.30 8.75
C ALA A 251 2.74 21.38 9.72
N LEU A 252 1.43 21.64 9.64
CA LEU A 252 0.65 22.40 10.61
C LEU A 252 -0.45 21.49 11.18
N ASN A 253 -0.25 21.06 12.42
CA ASN A 253 -1.17 20.24 13.18
C ASN A 253 -1.96 21.12 14.14
N VAL A 254 -3.28 20.97 14.18
CA VAL A 254 -4.14 21.81 15.01
C VAL A 254 -5.04 20.95 15.86
N PHE A 255 -4.93 21.10 17.18
CA PHE A 255 -5.88 20.55 18.13
C PHE A 255 -6.74 21.67 18.70
N TYR A 256 -8.06 21.47 18.72
CA TYR A 256 -8.98 22.35 19.44
C TYR A 256 -9.63 21.64 20.63
N ALA A 257 -9.83 22.37 21.72
CA ALA A 257 -10.31 21.81 22.98
C ALA A 257 -11.77 21.33 22.92
N GLY A 258 -12.01 20.19 23.58
CA GLY A 258 -13.33 19.62 23.85
C GLY A 258 -13.81 18.65 22.78
N ASP A 259 -14.99 18.08 23.04
CA ASP A 259 -15.61 17.12 22.13
C ASP A 259 -16.08 17.78 20.82
N ARG A 260 -16.12 16.98 19.77
CA ARG A 260 -16.74 17.32 18.49
C ARG A 260 -18.25 17.54 18.69
N VAL A 261 -18.75 18.71 18.28
CA VAL A 261 -20.17 19.09 18.44
C VAL A 261 -20.95 19.21 17.13
N ASN A 262 -20.25 19.37 16.01
CA ASN A 262 -20.88 19.42 14.69
C ASN A 262 -21.20 18.02 14.18
N ASN A 263 -22.23 17.91 13.35
CA ASN A 263 -22.46 16.72 12.54
C ASN A 263 -21.42 16.65 11.40
N TRP A 264 -21.46 15.57 10.62
CA TRP A 264 -20.49 15.33 9.55
C TRP A 264 -20.42 16.49 8.53
N ALA A 265 -19.19 16.89 8.20
CA ALA A 265 -18.87 17.95 7.23
C ALA A 265 -19.47 19.33 7.55
N GLU A 266 -19.59 19.67 8.84
CA GLU A 266 -20.05 20.98 9.33
C GLU A 266 -19.06 21.61 10.32
N GLY A 267 -19.05 22.94 10.41
CA GLY A 267 -18.29 23.70 11.41
C GLY A 267 -16.82 23.27 11.55
N LEU A 268 -16.45 22.76 12.74
CA LEU A 268 -15.10 22.27 13.07
C LEU A 268 -14.96 20.74 13.00
N TRP A 269 -15.85 20.03 12.29
CA TRP A 269 -15.66 18.60 12.05
C TRP A 269 -14.22 18.31 11.57
N PRO A 270 -13.52 17.28 12.10
CA PRO A 270 -12.12 17.05 11.76
C PRO A 270 -11.86 16.89 10.26
N HIS A 271 -10.86 17.60 9.75
CA HIS A 271 -10.45 17.62 8.34
C HIS A 271 -8.99 18.02 8.13
N SER A 272 -8.53 17.85 6.90
CA SER A 272 -7.20 18.24 6.44
C SER A 272 -7.26 18.89 5.06
N TRP A 273 -6.85 20.15 4.97
CA TRP A 273 -7.00 21.02 3.79
C TRP A 273 -5.81 21.99 3.64
N ALA A 274 -5.89 22.87 2.65
CA ALA A 274 -5.09 24.09 2.57
C ALA A 274 -5.83 25.30 3.16
N LEU A 275 -5.06 26.24 3.72
CA LEU A 275 -5.48 27.60 4.01
C LEU A 275 -5.97 28.28 2.72
N ALA A 276 -6.87 29.26 2.85
CA ALA A 276 -7.46 29.94 1.68
C ALA A 276 -6.41 30.69 0.83
N ALA A 277 -5.35 31.15 1.48
CA ALA A 277 -4.13 31.66 0.88
C ALA A 277 -2.96 31.25 1.79
N PRO A 278 -1.74 31.12 1.24
CA PRO A 278 -0.55 30.87 2.07
C PRO A 278 -0.39 31.95 3.15
N TYR A 279 -0.17 31.52 4.39
CA TYR A 279 0.07 32.41 5.52
C TYR A 279 1.57 32.67 5.69
N GLU A 280 2.02 33.91 5.48
CA GLU A 280 3.42 34.30 5.66
C GLU A 280 3.76 34.42 7.16
N ALA A 281 4.36 33.37 7.73
CA ALA A 281 4.73 33.31 9.13
C ALA A 281 6.00 34.13 9.42
N ALA A 282 7.02 33.98 8.57
CA ALA A 282 8.26 34.75 8.60
C ALA A 282 8.84 34.88 7.19
N ALA A 283 9.93 35.64 7.03
CA ALA A 283 10.60 35.75 5.73
C ALA A 283 11.04 34.36 5.23
N GLY A 284 10.50 33.93 4.08
CA GLY A 284 10.80 32.61 3.51
C GLY A 284 10.15 31.43 4.23
N LYS A 285 9.17 31.67 5.12
CA LYS A 285 8.43 30.63 5.84
C LYS A 285 6.94 30.91 5.79
N ARG A 286 6.18 29.98 5.19
CA ARG A 286 4.73 30.10 5.04
C ARG A 286 4.01 28.79 5.32
N PHE A 287 2.80 28.90 5.86
CA PHE A 287 1.89 27.77 6.01
C PHE A 287 0.91 27.71 4.84
N SER A 288 0.54 26.49 4.46
CA SER A 288 -0.51 26.23 3.47
C SER A 288 -1.38 25.10 3.99
N ASP A 289 -0.78 23.93 4.17
CA ASP A 289 -1.51 22.70 4.50
C ASP A 289 -1.69 22.64 6.00
N TYR A 290 -2.83 22.12 6.44
CA TYR A 290 -3.12 21.88 7.84
C TYR A 290 -4.00 20.66 8.02
N GLN A 291 -3.89 20.02 9.18
CA GLN A 291 -4.93 19.17 9.73
C GLN A 291 -5.47 19.79 11.01
N ILE A 292 -6.79 19.65 11.22
CA ILE A 292 -7.47 20.09 12.43
C ILE A 292 -8.35 18.99 12.99
N THR A 293 -8.16 18.69 14.27
CA THR A 293 -8.88 17.63 14.97
C THR A 293 -9.31 18.11 16.37
N ASN A 294 -10.47 17.66 16.84
CA ASN A 294 -10.89 17.91 18.21
C ASN A 294 -10.00 17.14 19.18
N MET A 295 -9.76 17.72 20.35
CA MET A 295 -9.03 17.09 21.44
C MET A 295 -9.95 17.00 22.64
N GLY A 296 -10.59 15.83 22.76
CA GLY A 296 -11.47 15.47 23.88
C GLY A 296 -10.64 15.11 25.12
N ASN A 297 -10.64 13.84 25.50
CA ASN A 297 -9.92 13.34 26.67
C ASN A 297 -8.78 12.37 26.36
N GLN A 298 -8.57 12.02 25.08
CA GLN A 298 -7.52 11.11 24.64
C GLN A 298 -6.92 11.54 23.31
N LEU A 299 -5.65 11.20 23.12
CA LEU A 299 -4.88 11.38 21.90
C LEU A 299 -4.63 10.00 21.28
N THR A 300 -4.82 9.89 19.97
CA THR A 300 -4.61 8.65 19.22
C THR A 300 -3.73 8.91 17.99
N LEU A 301 -2.93 7.92 17.60
CA LEU A 301 -1.91 8.08 16.54
C LEU A 301 -2.52 8.11 15.13
N GLY A 302 -3.51 7.26 14.84
CA GLY A 302 -3.97 6.93 13.48
C GLY A 302 -4.20 8.14 12.57
N THR A 303 -5.15 9.01 12.94
CA THR A 303 -5.46 10.22 12.16
C THR A 303 -4.28 11.18 12.10
N PHE A 304 -3.59 11.42 13.22
CA PHE A 304 -2.47 12.36 13.24
C PHE A 304 -1.34 11.89 12.32
N CYS A 305 -0.93 10.62 12.42
CA CYS A 305 0.11 10.03 11.59
C CYS A 305 -0.29 9.96 10.11
N HIS A 306 -1.56 9.67 9.79
CA HIS A 306 -2.06 9.62 8.41
C HIS A 306 -1.92 10.99 7.72
N GLU A 307 -2.42 12.05 8.36
CA GLU A 307 -2.32 13.41 7.82
C GLU A 307 -0.89 13.90 7.70
N ASN A 308 -0.04 13.51 8.65
CA ASN A 308 1.37 13.84 8.56
C ASN A 308 2.05 13.05 7.44
N GLY A 309 1.65 11.81 7.16
CA GLY A 309 2.10 11.05 5.98
C GLY A 309 1.89 11.82 4.67
N HIS A 310 0.75 12.51 4.51
CA HIS A 310 0.57 13.44 3.40
C HIS A 310 1.51 14.65 3.49
N MET A 311 1.47 15.37 4.61
CA MET A 311 2.13 16.66 4.76
C MET A 311 3.66 16.59 4.65
N ILE A 312 4.30 15.58 5.26
CA ILE A 312 5.76 15.44 5.32
C ILE A 312 6.32 14.46 4.27
N CYS A 313 5.56 13.43 3.87
CA CYS A 313 6.06 12.38 2.97
C CYS A 313 5.41 12.40 1.58
N ASP A 314 4.42 13.26 1.36
CA ASP A 314 3.62 13.33 0.12
C ASP A 314 2.95 12.03 -0.28
N PHE A 315 2.64 11.19 0.71
CA PHE A 315 1.95 9.94 0.45
C PHE A 315 0.56 10.24 -0.12
N PRO A 316 0.11 9.50 -1.14
CA PRO A 316 -1.28 9.53 -1.56
C PRO A 316 -2.15 8.76 -0.55
N ASP A 317 -3.44 9.03 -0.59
CA ASP A 317 -4.43 8.10 -0.10
C ASP A 317 -4.43 6.83 -0.97
N LEU A 318 -4.44 5.67 -0.32
CA LEU A 318 -4.52 4.35 -0.93
C LEU A 318 -5.89 3.69 -0.75
N TYR A 319 -6.91 4.47 -0.37
CA TYR A 319 -8.31 4.08 -0.48
C TYR A 319 -8.93 4.73 -1.72
N ASP A 320 -10.06 4.18 -2.15
CA ASP A 320 -10.89 4.74 -3.21
C ASP A 320 -11.85 5.78 -2.63
N TYR A 321 -11.85 6.98 -3.20
CA TYR A 321 -12.75 8.04 -2.74
C TYR A 321 -14.21 7.80 -3.16
N GLY A 322 -14.46 6.95 -4.15
CA GLY A 322 -15.81 6.60 -4.60
C GLY A 322 -16.47 5.46 -3.83
N TYR A 323 -15.70 4.74 -2.99
CA TYR A 323 -16.14 3.61 -2.15
C TYR A 323 -16.65 2.40 -2.93
N GLU A 324 -16.32 2.28 -4.21
CA GLU A 324 -16.50 1.02 -4.93
C GLU A 324 -15.55 -0.08 -4.45
N SER A 325 -14.45 0.32 -3.81
CA SER A 325 -13.43 -0.56 -3.25
C SER A 325 -12.92 -0.06 -1.91
N THR A 326 -12.19 -0.92 -1.19
CA THR A 326 -11.46 -0.56 0.04
C THR A 326 -9.98 -0.26 -0.21
N GLY A 327 -9.56 -0.11 -1.48
CA GLY A 327 -8.16 0.12 -1.85
C GLY A 327 -7.23 -0.94 -1.26
N VAL A 328 -6.20 -0.58 -0.53
CA VAL A 328 -5.28 -1.55 0.11
C VAL A 328 -5.71 -2.02 1.53
N GLY A 329 -6.94 -1.73 1.95
CA GLY A 329 -7.50 -2.21 3.21
C GLY A 329 -6.72 -1.79 4.46
N HIS A 330 -6.69 -2.66 5.47
CA HIS A 330 -5.95 -2.45 6.72
C HIS A 330 -4.42 -2.63 6.57
N TYR A 331 -3.91 -3.00 5.39
CA TYR A 331 -2.47 -3.27 5.20
C TYR A 331 -1.58 -2.02 5.09
N CYS A 332 -2.17 -0.82 5.08
CA CYS A 332 -1.44 0.46 5.03
C CYS A 332 -2.13 1.58 5.83
N LEU A 333 -1.36 2.38 6.57
CA LEU A 333 -1.87 3.59 7.24
C LEU A 333 -2.53 4.58 6.28
N MET A 334 -2.03 4.70 5.05
CA MET A 334 -2.62 5.60 4.05
C MET A 334 -3.94 5.07 3.48
N CYS A 335 -4.50 4.03 4.08
CA CYS A 335 -5.80 3.46 3.81
C CYS A 335 -6.58 3.32 5.14
N TYR A 336 -6.98 2.11 5.54
CA TYR A 336 -7.70 1.87 6.80
C TYR A 336 -6.80 1.70 8.03
N GLY A 337 -5.48 1.57 7.86
CA GLY A 337 -4.47 1.79 8.92
C GLY A 337 -4.60 1.01 10.25
N GLY A 338 -5.42 -0.04 10.31
CA GLY A 338 -5.68 -0.81 11.52
C GLY A 338 -6.23 0.03 12.70
N ALA A 339 -5.72 -0.24 13.90
CA ALA A 339 -6.18 0.38 15.15
C ALA A 339 -5.64 1.81 15.34
N ASP A 340 -6.45 2.74 15.86
CA ASP A 340 -6.06 4.15 16.02
C ASP A 340 -4.89 4.38 16.99
N ASN A 341 -4.78 3.59 18.06
CA ASN A 341 -3.68 3.72 19.04
C ASN A 341 -2.40 3.00 18.60
N ASN A 342 -2.50 2.07 17.63
CA ASN A 342 -1.37 1.37 17.05
C ASN A 342 -1.60 1.20 15.55
N PRO A 343 -1.50 2.29 14.77
CA PRO A 343 -1.71 2.21 13.35
C PRO A 343 -0.68 1.29 12.71
N THR A 344 -1.14 0.51 11.74
CA THR A 344 -0.29 -0.37 10.92
C THR A 344 0.76 0.44 10.18
N GLN A 345 1.81 -0.22 9.72
CA GLN A 345 2.84 0.46 8.93
C GLN A 345 2.28 0.99 7.60
N VAL A 346 2.98 1.94 6.97
CA VAL A 346 2.79 2.21 5.53
C VAL A 346 3.43 1.08 4.71
N CYS A 347 2.86 0.76 3.54
CA CYS A 347 3.36 -0.34 2.71
C CYS A 347 4.75 -0.08 2.10
N ALA A 348 5.42 -1.13 1.65
CA ALA A 348 6.75 -1.09 1.02
C ALA A 348 6.86 -0.06 -0.11
N TYR A 349 5.80 0.11 -0.90
CA TYR A 349 5.71 1.14 -1.93
C TYR A 349 6.00 2.55 -1.37
N LEU A 350 5.27 2.94 -0.32
CA LEU A 350 5.40 4.27 0.28
C LEU A 350 6.73 4.44 1.00
N LYS A 351 7.21 3.40 1.68
CA LYS A 351 8.55 3.39 2.30
C LYS A 351 9.65 3.59 1.27
N ARG A 352 9.57 2.91 0.10
CA ARG A 352 10.49 3.13 -1.03
C ARG A 352 10.39 4.55 -1.55
N LYS A 353 9.18 5.07 -1.76
CA LYS A 353 8.91 6.42 -2.27
C LYS A 353 9.44 7.53 -1.35
N ALA A 354 9.46 7.31 -0.04
CA ALA A 354 10.05 8.21 0.95
C ALA A 354 11.57 8.05 1.13
N GLY A 355 12.20 7.10 0.43
CA GLY A 355 13.63 6.81 0.56
C GLY A 355 13.99 6.08 1.85
N TRP A 356 13.04 5.37 2.47
CA TRP A 356 13.24 4.64 3.72
C TRP A 356 13.75 3.21 3.54
N THR A 357 13.86 2.73 2.30
CA THR A 357 14.40 1.41 1.99
C THR A 357 15.84 1.25 2.49
N SER A 358 16.07 0.21 3.30
CA SER A 358 17.39 -0.17 3.84
C SER A 358 18.13 -1.06 2.86
N ARG A 359 17.43 -2.02 2.26
CA ARG A 359 17.92 -2.84 1.16
C ARG A 359 16.83 -3.01 0.11
N LEU A 360 17.16 -2.76 -1.15
CA LEU A 360 16.28 -3.02 -2.30
C LEU A 360 16.96 -4.07 -3.18
N THR A 361 16.58 -5.34 -3.02
CA THR A 361 17.18 -6.44 -3.77
C THR A 361 16.39 -6.68 -5.06
N PRO A 362 17.01 -6.52 -6.25
CA PRO A 362 16.35 -6.87 -7.50
C PRO A 362 15.99 -8.35 -7.52
N ILE A 363 14.76 -8.65 -7.90
CA ILE A 363 14.33 -10.01 -8.16
C ILE A 363 14.90 -10.43 -9.50
N THR A 364 15.65 -11.53 -9.50
CA THR A 364 16.27 -12.11 -10.69
C THR A 364 15.86 -13.57 -10.79
N GLY A 365 15.99 -14.18 -11.96
CA GLY A 365 15.71 -15.60 -12.12
C GLY A 365 16.70 -16.45 -11.30
N CYS A 366 16.20 -17.57 -10.76
CA CYS A 366 17.00 -18.54 -10.01
C CYS A 366 17.60 -18.04 -8.69
N MET A 367 16.85 -17.22 -7.94
CA MET A 367 17.24 -16.78 -6.61
C MET A 367 16.43 -17.49 -5.52
N THR A 368 17.03 -17.61 -4.35
CA THR A 368 16.31 -17.81 -3.08
C THR A 368 16.42 -16.52 -2.29
N ALA A 369 15.31 -16.06 -1.74
CA ALA A 369 15.18 -14.81 -1.03
C ALA A 369 14.84 -15.05 0.44
N ASP A 370 15.47 -14.29 1.34
CA ASP A 370 15.12 -14.22 2.76
C ASP A 370 14.50 -12.84 3.02
N VAL A 371 13.22 -12.83 3.37
CA VAL A 371 12.43 -11.61 3.58
C VAL A 371 12.15 -11.47 5.08
N SER A 372 12.88 -10.58 5.74
CA SER A 372 12.73 -10.30 7.17
C SER A 372 11.58 -9.34 7.43
N ALA A 373 10.71 -9.65 8.40
CA ALA A 373 9.68 -8.73 8.87
C ALA A 373 10.29 -7.61 9.72
N GLY A 374 9.59 -6.47 9.80
CA GLY A 374 9.98 -5.34 10.66
C GLY A 374 11.27 -4.63 10.22
N LYS A 375 11.67 -4.81 8.95
CA LYS A 375 12.78 -4.12 8.30
C LYS A 375 12.32 -3.59 6.95
N ASN A 376 12.91 -2.49 6.52
CA ASN A 376 12.68 -1.93 5.19
C ASN A 376 13.59 -2.58 4.14
N ASP A 377 13.68 -3.91 4.18
CA ASP A 377 14.41 -4.76 3.25
C ASP A 377 13.41 -5.39 2.29
N PHE A 378 13.42 -4.93 1.04
CA PHE A 378 12.41 -5.28 0.05
C PHE A 378 13.02 -5.99 -1.15
N TYR A 379 12.20 -6.82 -1.79
CA TYR A 379 12.51 -7.41 -3.09
C TYR A 379 11.72 -6.69 -4.18
N PHE A 380 12.36 -6.39 -5.31
CA PHE A 380 11.85 -5.47 -6.31
C PHE A 380 11.97 -6.02 -7.73
N TYR A 381 10.87 -6.02 -8.48
CA TYR A 381 10.81 -6.48 -9.87
C TYR A 381 10.24 -5.39 -10.79
N PRO A 382 11.08 -4.63 -11.51
CA PRO A 382 10.62 -3.53 -12.35
C PRO A 382 10.05 -3.98 -13.70
N ASN A 383 9.04 -3.27 -14.21
CA ASN A 383 8.62 -3.41 -15.60
C ASN A 383 9.68 -2.80 -16.54
N PRO A 384 10.29 -3.58 -17.46
CA PRO A 384 11.31 -3.07 -18.36
C PRO A 384 10.79 -2.08 -19.41
N LYS A 385 9.46 -2.01 -19.62
CA LYS A 385 8.81 -1.11 -20.59
C LYS A 385 8.16 0.11 -19.94
N ASN A 386 7.84 0.05 -18.65
CA ASN A 386 7.18 1.12 -17.90
C ASN A 386 7.87 1.34 -16.56
N VAL A 387 8.69 2.37 -16.44
CA VAL A 387 9.43 2.68 -15.20
C VAL A 387 8.55 3.09 -14.02
N ALA A 388 7.28 3.39 -14.26
CA ALA A 388 6.30 3.66 -13.20
C ALA A 388 5.75 2.37 -12.58
N GLU A 389 5.86 1.23 -13.30
CA GLU A 389 5.22 -0.02 -12.95
C GLU A 389 6.22 -1.08 -12.45
N TYR A 390 5.88 -1.76 -11.35
CA TYR A 390 6.73 -2.78 -10.74
C TYR A 390 5.98 -3.61 -9.69
N PHE A 391 6.57 -4.74 -9.32
CA PHE A 391 6.22 -5.46 -8.09
C PHE A 391 7.24 -5.16 -6.99
N ILE A 392 6.77 -5.00 -5.74
CA ILE A 392 7.61 -4.91 -4.55
C ILE A 392 7.08 -5.83 -3.45
N ILE A 393 7.98 -6.58 -2.80
CA ILE A 393 7.63 -7.62 -1.83
C ILE A 393 8.21 -7.25 -0.47
N GLU A 394 7.40 -7.39 0.57
CA GLU A 394 7.79 -7.29 1.97
C GLU A 394 7.16 -8.40 2.82
N ASN A 395 7.78 -8.72 3.96
CA ASN A 395 7.22 -9.64 4.94
C ASN A 395 6.49 -8.85 6.02
N ARG A 396 5.18 -9.09 6.17
CA ARG A 396 4.31 -8.44 7.16
C ARG A 396 3.81 -9.49 8.14
N GLN A 397 3.94 -9.21 9.43
CA GLN A 397 3.58 -10.14 10.51
C GLN A 397 2.73 -9.41 11.53
N GLN A 398 1.79 -10.11 12.18
CA GLN A 398 0.91 -9.58 13.22
C GLN A 398 1.66 -9.26 14.53
N ALA A 399 2.63 -8.35 14.45
CA ALA A 399 3.52 -7.96 15.54
C ALA A 399 3.91 -6.48 15.46
N GLY A 400 4.22 -5.88 16.62
CA GLY A 400 4.60 -4.47 16.70
C GLY A 400 3.53 -3.55 16.14
N ARG A 401 3.89 -2.70 15.18
CA ARG A 401 2.95 -1.80 14.46
C ARG A 401 1.86 -2.56 13.72
N ASP A 402 2.16 -3.75 13.23
CA ASP A 402 1.27 -4.56 12.41
C ASP A 402 0.45 -5.56 13.22
N ALA A 403 0.41 -5.45 14.55
CA ALA A 403 -0.32 -6.34 15.44
C ALA A 403 -1.83 -6.47 15.11
N SER A 404 -2.42 -5.49 14.41
CA SER A 404 -3.82 -5.51 14.00
C SER A 404 -4.03 -5.83 12.51
N LEU A 405 -3.01 -6.33 11.79
CA LEU A 405 -3.22 -6.76 10.41
C LEU A 405 -4.22 -7.93 10.35
N PRO A 406 -5.07 -8.01 9.31
CA PRO A 406 -5.96 -9.16 9.11
C PRO A 406 -5.20 -10.47 8.88
N ASP A 407 -4.02 -10.40 8.27
CA ASP A 407 -3.21 -11.55 7.89
C ASP A 407 -1.69 -11.32 8.12
N ALA A 408 -0.91 -12.40 8.08
CA ALA A 408 0.54 -12.41 8.20
C ALA A 408 1.18 -13.26 7.08
N GLY A 409 2.13 -12.70 6.34
CA GLY A 409 2.75 -13.37 5.21
C GLY A 409 3.62 -12.46 4.37
N LEU A 410 3.93 -12.90 3.15
CA LEU A 410 4.52 -12.03 2.13
C LEU A 410 3.42 -11.17 1.50
N ALA A 411 3.54 -9.85 1.64
CA ALA A 411 2.75 -8.90 0.87
C ALA A 411 3.43 -8.64 -0.47
N ILE A 412 2.72 -8.89 -1.56
CA ILE A 412 3.14 -8.59 -2.92
C ILE A 412 2.34 -7.37 -3.40
N TRP A 413 3.03 -6.25 -3.62
CA TRP A 413 2.42 -5.02 -4.07
C TRP A 413 2.66 -4.82 -5.57
N HIS A 414 1.60 -4.65 -6.37
CA HIS A 414 1.68 -4.21 -7.77
C HIS A 414 1.46 -2.71 -7.83
N VAL A 415 2.48 -1.98 -8.27
CA VAL A 415 2.50 -0.52 -8.26
C VAL A 415 2.56 -0.01 -9.69
N ASP A 416 1.76 1.00 -10.01
CA ASP A 416 2.02 1.95 -11.12
C ASP A 416 1.93 3.38 -10.57
N GLU A 417 3.06 4.08 -10.47
CA GLU A 417 3.10 5.44 -9.89
C GLU A 417 2.30 6.50 -10.69
N LEU A 418 1.86 6.16 -11.90
CA LEU A 418 0.96 6.95 -12.74
C LEU A 418 -0.50 6.45 -12.74
N GLY A 419 -0.78 5.32 -12.09
CA GLY A 419 -2.14 4.83 -11.80
C GLY A 419 -2.94 5.73 -10.85
N SER A 420 -4.12 5.26 -10.43
CA SER A 420 -5.00 5.94 -9.49
C SER A 420 -5.80 4.97 -8.64
N ASN A 421 -5.83 5.18 -7.32
CA ASN A 421 -6.61 4.33 -6.39
C ASN A 421 -8.14 4.50 -6.50
N ASN A 422 -8.63 5.35 -7.41
CA ASN A 422 -10.05 5.44 -7.79
C ASN A 422 -10.38 4.58 -9.03
N ASN A 423 -9.44 3.74 -9.47
CA ASN A 423 -9.58 2.90 -10.66
C ASN A 423 -9.48 1.42 -10.28
N GLU A 424 -10.48 0.95 -9.56
CA GLU A 424 -10.67 -0.42 -9.06
C GLU A 424 -10.89 -1.48 -10.15
N GLN A 425 -10.96 -1.08 -11.43
CA GLN A 425 -11.34 -1.95 -12.53
C GLN A 425 -10.27 -2.97 -12.92
N MET A 426 -9.01 -2.78 -12.49
CA MET A 426 -7.87 -3.67 -12.79
C MET A 426 -7.67 -3.96 -14.28
N ILE A 427 -7.82 -2.94 -15.13
CA ILE A 427 -7.64 -3.05 -16.59
C ILE A 427 -6.56 -2.09 -17.10
N PRO A 428 -5.98 -2.32 -18.30
CA PRO A 428 -4.88 -1.49 -18.83
C PRO A 428 -5.13 0.02 -18.80
N GLY A 429 -6.37 0.45 -19.06
CA GLY A 429 -6.73 1.88 -19.06
C GLY A 429 -7.18 2.44 -17.71
N GLN A 430 -7.47 1.59 -16.72
CA GLN A 430 -8.05 1.94 -15.43
C GLN A 430 -7.60 0.93 -14.37
N HIS A 431 -6.53 1.28 -13.65
CA HIS A 431 -5.94 0.46 -12.57
C HIS A 431 -5.36 1.34 -11.46
N TYR A 432 -5.08 0.70 -10.33
CA TYR A 432 -4.58 1.33 -9.11
C TYR A 432 -3.17 1.91 -9.22
N GLU A 433 -2.87 2.89 -8.35
CA GLU A 433 -1.48 3.29 -8.14
C GLU A 433 -0.73 2.23 -7.33
N CYS A 434 -1.41 1.59 -6.39
CA CYS A 434 -0.87 0.52 -5.55
C CYS A 434 -1.99 -0.50 -5.27
N SER A 435 -1.76 -1.74 -5.67
CA SER A 435 -2.62 -2.92 -5.45
C SER A 435 -1.92 -3.88 -4.47
N LEU A 436 -2.69 -4.51 -3.59
CA LEU A 436 -2.24 -5.72 -2.89
C LEU A 436 -2.72 -6.92 -3.71
N GLU A 437 -1.80 -7.75 -4.19
CA GLU A 437 -2.12 -8.96 -4.93
C GLU A 437 -2.65 -10.03 -3.97
N GLN A 438 -3.92 -9.97 -3.58
CA GLN A 438 -4.56 -10.85 -2.59
C GLN A 438 -4.36 -12.32 -2.93
N ALA A 439 -3.73 -13.07 -2.05
CA ALA A 439 -3.20 -14.40 -2.33
C ALA A 439 -4.29 -15.44 -2.68
N ASP A 440 -5.52 -15.22 -2.23
CA ASP A 440 -6.70 -16.05 -2.53
C ASP A 440 -7.38 -15.76 -3.88
N GLY A 441 -7.03 -14.64 -4.52
CA GLY A 441 -7.60 -14.20 -5.79
C GLY A 441 -9.07 -13.79 -5.75
N ARG A 442 -9.65 -13.50 -4.57
CA ARG A 442 -11.05 -13.05 -4.45
C ARG A 442 -11.26 -11.59 -4.83
N ASN A 443 -10.20 -10.79 -4.76
CA ASN A 443 -10.25 -9.34 -4.98
C ASN A 443 -11.31 -8.68 -4.08
N ASP A 444 -11.40 -9.12 -2.82
CA ASP A 444 -12.38 -8.62 -1.87
C ASP A 444 -12.17 -7.13 -1.59
N LEU A 445 -10.92 -6.67 -1.64
CA LEU A 445 -10.59 -5.26 -1.52
C LEU A 445 -11.12 -4.42 -2.69
N GLU A 446 -10.93 -4.87 -3.93
CA GLU A 446 -11.37 -4.18 -5.16
C GLU A 446 -12.89 -4.19 -5.30
N HIS A 447 -13.54 -5.23 -4.79
CA HIS A 447 -15.00 -5.35 -4.79
C HIS A 447 -15.66 -4.69 -3.57
N GLY A 448 -14.87 -4.13 -2.64
CA GLY A 448 -15.36 -3.53 -1.40
C GLY A 448 -16.10 -4.51 -0.50
N ALA A 449 -15.77 -5.80 -0.57
CA ALA A 449 -16.43 -6.86 0.19
C ALA A 449 -15.99 -6.87 1.67
N ASN A 450 -14.70 -6.63 1.92
CA ASN A 450 -14.13 -6.46 3.26
C ASN A 450 -12.89 -5.54 3.17
N ALA A 451 -12.26 -5.20 4.30
CA ALA A 451 -11.06 -4.34 4.35
C ALA A 451 -9.75 -5.14 4.57
N GLY A 452 -9.78 -6.41 4.19
CA GLY A 452 -8.75 -7.43 4.34
C GLY A 452 -9.21 -8.59 5.23
N ASP A 453 -8.72 -9.78 4.94
CA ASP A 453 -8.96 -11.02 5.69
C ASP A 453 -7.73 -11.93 5.74
N GLY A 454 -7.87 -13.09 6.38
CA GLY A 454 -6.76 -14.01 6.70
C GLY A 454 -6.27 -14.88 5.53
N GLU A 455 -6.65 -14.58 4.29
CA GLU A 455 -6.20 -15.30 3.08
C GLU A 455 -5.55 -14.34 2.04
N ASP A 456 -5.29 -13.08 2.40
CA ASP A 456 -4.77 -12.06 1.48
C ASP A 456 -3.25 -12.10 1.26
N LEU A 457 -2.45 -12.57 2.22
CA LEU A 457 -0.99 -12.60 2.13
C LEU A 457 -0.46 -14.00 1.81
N TYR A 458 0.69 -14.06 1.14
CA TYR A 458 1.24 -15.33 0.67
C TYR A 458 2.01 -16.06 1.77
N GLU A 459 1.69 -17.35 1.95
CA GLU A 459 2.41 -18.30 2.79
C GLU A 459 2.35 -19.73 2.23
N ALA A 460 3.11 -20.66 2.81
CA ALA A 460 3.11 -22.06 2.40
C ALA A 460 1.73 -22.74 2.51
N ILE A 461 1.59 -23.88 1.82
CA ILE A 461 0.42 -24.77 1.76
C ILE A 461 -0.79 -24.17 1.02
N LEU A 462 -1.24 -22.97 1.38
CA LEU A 462 -2.43 -22.35 0.80
C LEU A 462 -2.09 -21.45 -0.40
N HIS A 463 -1.09 -20.58 -0.26
CA HIS A 463 -0.77 -19.55 -1.25
C HIS A 463 0.74 -19.50 -1.56
N ALA A 464 1.29 -20.65 -1.95
CA ALA A 464 2.75 -20.80 -2.06
C ALA A 464 3.38 -20.32 -3.38
N LYS A 465 2.60 -19.69 -4.29
CA LYS A 465 3.03 -19.33 -5.65
C LYS A 465 2.36 -18.03 -6.15
N PHE A 466 3.11 -17.25 -6.93
CA PHE A 466 2.63 -16.08 -7.67
C PHE A 466 3.37 -15.99 -9.02
N ASN A 467 2.65 -16.05 -10.14
CA ASN A 467 3.19 -15.97 -11.50
C ASN A 467 2.13 -15.57 -12.53
N ASP A 468 2.49 -15.53 -13.81
CA ASP A 468 1.62 -15.03 -14.89
C ASP A 468 0.35 -15.88 -15.13
N MET A 469 0.23 -17.05 -14.49
CA MET A 469 -0.92 -17.96 -14.60
C MET A 469 -1.67 -18.19 -13.29
N THR A 470 -1.18 -17.66 -12.17
CA THR A 470 -1.93 -17.72 -10.90
C THR A 470 -3.12 -16.77 -10.94
N THR A 471 -4.01 -16.90 -9.96
CA THR A 471 -5.04 -15.91 -9.68
C THR A 471 -4.80 -15.46 -8.23
N PRO A 472 -4.35 -14.22 -7.99
CA PRO A 472 -4.06 -13.18 -8.98
C PRO A 472 -2.80 -13.51 -9.80
N SER A 473 -2.67 -12.91 -10.98
CA SER A 473 -1.58 -13.18 -11.91
C SER A 473 -0.50 -12.10 -11.83
N SER A 474 0.77 -12.44 -12.05
CA SER A 474 1.87 -11.47 -12.09
C SER A 474 1.95 -10.65 -13.39
N LYS A 475 0.91 -10.60 -14.21
CA LYS A 475 0.94 -9.87 -15.48
C LYS A 475 1.07 -8.37 -15.24
N TRP A 476 1.70 -7.66 -16.18
CA TRP A 476 1.66 -6.20 -16.17
C TRP A 476 0.23 -5.70 -16.46
N TRP A 477 -0.06 -4.46 -16.11
CA TRP A 477 -1.36 -3.84 -16.35
C TRP A 477 -1.75 -3.82 -17.83
N ASP A 478 -0.78 -3.84 -18.76
CA ASP A 478 -1.05 -3.97 -20.20
C ASP A 478 -1.49 -5.39 -20.64
N GLY A 479 -1.56 -6.32 -19.71
CA GLY A 479 -1.94 -7.72 -19.91
C GLY A 479 -0.80 -8.62 -20.41
N THR A 480 0.42 -8.08 -20.58
CA THR A 480 1.57 -8.89 -20.99
C THR A 480 2.19 -9.63 -19.81
N ASP A 481 2.72 -10.81 -20.10
CA ASP A 481 3.46 -11.62 -19.12
C ASP A 481 4.65 -10.83 -18.57
N SER A 482 4.77 -10.79 -17.25
CA SER A 482 5.91 -10.14 -16.61
C SER A 482 7.13 -11.04 -16.53
N GLY A 483 6.93 -12.37 -16.58
CA GLY A 483 7.95 -13.37 -16.34
C GLY A 483 8.36 -13.50 -14.87
N LEU A 484 7.68 -12.80 -13.96
CA LEU A 484 7.90 -12.97 -12.52
C LEU A 484 7.38 -14.34 -12.10
N MET A 485 8.25 -15.13 -11.47
CA MET A 485 7.87 -16.43 -10.91
C MET A 485 8.34 -16.48 -9.47
N ILE A 486 7.38 -16.53 -8.56
CA ILE A 486 7.60 -16.73 -7.13
C ILE A 486 6.96 -18.05 -6.77
N GLY A 487 7.74 -18.92 -6.13
CA GLY A 487 7.28 -20.20 -5.62
C GLY A 487 8.04 -20.59 -4.37
N GLU A 488 7.72 -21.75 -3.82
CA GLU A 488 8.36 -22.29 -2.61
C GLU A 488 8.34 -21.27 -1.46
N ILE A 489 7.22 -20.53 -1.35
CA ILE A 489 7.01 -19.60 -0.24
C ILE A 489 6.92 -20.42 1.06
N SER A 490 7.66 -20.02 2.08
CA SER A 490 7.67 -20.69 3.39
C SER A 490 6.40 -20.43 4.20
N ASP A 491 6.24 -21.14 5.32
CA ASP A 491 5.25 -20.77 6.34
C ASP A 491 5.47 -19.32 6.80
N ALA A 492 4.40 -18.65 7.26
CA ALA A 492 4.50 -17.32 7.85
C ALA A 492 5.44 -17.30 9.07
N GLY A 493 6.25 -16.25 9.17
CA GLY A 493 7.20 -16.08 10.26
C GLY A 493 8.05 -14.82 10.13
N SER A 494 8.86 -14.56 11.17
CA SER A 494 9.72 -13.35 11.21
C SER A 494 10.72 -13.26 10.07
N ILE A 495 11.09 -14.39 9.47
CA ILE A 495 11.81 -14.48 8.20
C ILE A 495 11.03 -15.48 7.36
N MET A 496 10.59 -15.03 6.19
CA MET A 496 9.98 -15.89 5.18
C MET A 496 10.92 -16.03 4.01
N THR A 497 10.80 -17.15 3.29
CA THR A 497 11.59 -17.37 2.08
C THR A 497 10.71 -17.49 0.85
N PHE A 498 11.25 -17.13 -0.31
CA PHE A 498 10.68 -17.51 -1.59
C PHE A 498 11.78 -17.84 -2.60
N SER A 499 11.41 -18.56 -3.66
CA SER A 499 12.29 -18.98 -4.73
C SER A 499 11.77 -18.48 -6.07
N THR A 500 12.66 -17.96 -6.91
CA THR A 500 12.41 -17.75 -8.35
C THR A 500 13.05 -18.84 -9.21
N ALA A 501 13.64 -19.84 -8.55
CA ALA A 501 14.03 -21.11 -9.15
C ALA A 501 12.91 -22.17 -9.02
N GLY A 502 11.86 -21.89 -8.25
CA GLY A 502 10.85 -22.86 -7.85
C GLY A 502 10.02 -23.37 -9.01
N GLU A 503 9.76 -24.68 -8.97
CA GLU A 503 9.04 -25.51 -9.95
C GLU A 503 8.13 -24.72 -10.90
N GLY A 504 8.65 -24.40 -12.09
CA GLY A 504 7.80 -23.91 -13.16
C GLY A 504 6.64 -24.89 -13.41
N GLU A 505 5.56 -24.36 -13.98
CA GLU A 505 4.31 -24.96 -14.48
C GLU A 505 4.23 -26.49 -14.55
N GLU A 506 3.03 -27.07 -14.56
CA GLU A 506 2.88 -28.45 -15.03
C GLU A 506 3.55 -28.58 -16.42
N ASN A 507 4.77 -29.16 -16.46
CA ASN A 507 5.64 -29.32 -17.63
C ASN A 507 6.61 -28.17 -18.00
N SER A 508 6.92 -27.21 -17.12
CA SER A 508 7.96 -26.19 -17.40
C SER A 508 9.39 -26.69 -17.15
N ILE A 509 10.36 -26.28 -17.99
CA ILE A 509 11.78 -26.57 -17.75
C ILE A 509 12.35 -25.76 -16.58
N VAL A 510 11.72 -24.62 -16.21
CA VAL A 510 12.24 -23.70 -15.19
C VAL A 510 12.43 -24.42 -13.86
N GLY A 511 13.59 -24.19 -13.26
CA GLY A 511 14.04 -24.76 -12.00
C GLY A 511 15.27 -25.63 -12.12
N THR A 512 15.63 -26.27 -11.01
CA THR A 512 16.85 -27.07 -10.90
C THR A 512 16.57 -28.56 -11.12
N TRP A 513 17.29 -29.14 -12.07
CA TRP A 513 17.26 -30.55 -12.43
C TRP A 513 18.47 -31.24 -11.82
N HIS A 514 18.26 -31.96 -10.72
CA HIS A 514 19.35 -32.50 -9.91
C HIS A 514 19.99 -33.77 -10.48
N SER A 515 19.21 -34.60 -11.18
CA SER A 515 19.68 -35.89 -11.72
C SER A 515 19.77 -35.85 -13.23
N VAL A 516 20.83 -35.28 -13.80
CA VAL A 516 21.03 -35.19 -15.25
C VAL A 516 21.90 -36.35 -15.73
N CYS A 517 21.45 -37.08 -16.74
CA CYS A 517 22.13 -38.25 -17.29
C CYS A 517 22.16 -38.19 -18.82
N VAL A 518 23.34 -38.38 -19.42
CA VAL A 518 23.59 -38.24 -20.86
C VAL A 518 24.20 -39.53 -21.44
N ASP A 519 23.86 -39.87 -22.68
CA ASP A 519 24.35 -41.06 -23.39
C ASP A 519 24.59 -40.74 -24.88
N TRP A 520 25.86 -40.64 -25.25
CA TRP A 520 26.28 -40.42 -26.63
C TRP A 520 26.02 -41.66 -27.49
N GLY A 521 25.31 -41.46 -28.61
CA GLY A 521 24.90 -42.55 -29.49
C GLY A 521 23.73 -43.39 -28.96
N CYS A 522 23.19 -43.09 -27.77
CA CYS A 522 22.11 -43.88 -27.14
C CYS A 522 22.47 -45.37 -26.99
N THR A 523 23.67 -45.64 -26.50
CA THR A 523 24.26 -46.99 -26.48
C THR A 523 24.03 -47.73 -25.15
N GLY A 524 23.42 -47.07 -24.16
CA GLY A 524 23.30 -47.52 -22.78
C GLY A 524 24.48 -47.14 -21.88
N ARG A 525 25.46 -46.38 -22.39
CA ARG A 525 26.63 -45.92 -21.63
C ARG A 525 26.36 -44.53 -21.06
N VAL A 526 25.68 -44.52 -19.90
CA VAL A 526 25.20 -43.28 -19.25
C VAL A 526 26.31 -42.60 -18.44
N LEU A 527 26.47 -41.29 -18.65
CA LEU A 527 27.28 -40.39 -17.84
C LEU A 527 26.37 -39.50 -17.00
N LYS A 528 26.76 -39.21 -15.75
CA LYS A 528 26.05 -38.26 -14.89
C LYS A 528 26.64 -36.86 -15.05
N ALA A 529 25.79 -35.87 -15.26
CA ALA A 529 26.18 -34.47 -15.31
C ALA A 529 25.80 -33.75 -14.00
N SER A 530 26.44 -32.60 -13.76
CA SER A 530 26.06 -31.68 -12.67
C SER A 530 24.62 -31.16 -12.88
N PRO A 531 23.94 -30.70 -11.81
CA PRO A 531 22.60 -30.15 -11.92
C PRO A 531 22.50 -29.03 -12.95
N PHE A 532 21.39 -29.00 -13.70
CA PHE A 532 21.07 -27.91 -14.63
C PHE A 532 19.99 -27.04 -14.00
N THR A 533 20.20 -25.73 -13.97
CA THR A 533 19.25 -24.76 -13.43
C THR A 533 18.76 -23.84 -14.56
N PHE A 534 17.49 -23.95 -14.93
CA PHE A 534 16.87 -23.14 -15.97
C PHE A 534 16.10 -21.98 -15.35
N CYS A 535 16.38 -20.76 -15.78
CA CYS A 535 15.78 -19.54 -15.24
C CYS A 535 14.70 -19.00 -16.18
N ALA A 536 13.59 -18.50 -15.64
CA ALA A 536 12.46 -17.96 -16.41
C ALA A 536 12.85 -16.88 -17.45
N ASN A 537 13.95 -16.15 -17.22
CA ASN A 537 14.50 -15.15 -18.16
C ASN A 537 15.15 -15.74 -19.43
N GLY A 538 15.03 -17.05 -19.66
CA GLY A 538 15.60 -17.74 -20.81
C GLY A 538 17.09 -18.07 -20.68
N ASN A 539 17.74 -17.76 -19.55
CA ASN A 539 19.09 -18.25 -19.25
C ASN A 539 19.02 -19.60 -18.52
N TRP A 540 20.06 -20.41 -18.65
CA TRP A 540 20.25 -21.58 -17.79
C TRP A 540 21.72 -21.72 -17.42
N THR A 541 22.01 -22.38 -16.30
CA THR A 541 23.36 -22.56 -15.77
C THR A 541 23.57 -23.99 -15.26
N TYR A 542 24.84 -24.36 -15.15
CA TYR A 542 25.31 -25.57 -14.47
C TYR A 542 26.73 -25.31 -13.95
N ALA A 543 27.34 -26.30 -13.30
CA ALA A 543 28.64 -26.15 -12.63
C ALA A 543 29.79 -25.59 -13.48
N TYR A 544 29.72 -25.70 -14.82
CA TYR A 544 30.81 -25.31 -15.72
C TYR A 544 30.40 -24.31 -16.81
N GLY A 545 29.19 -23.75 -16.76
CA GLY A 545 28.73 -22.80 -17.77
C GLY A 545 27.22 -22.61 -17.79
N GLY A 546 26.68 -22.36 -18.97
CA GLY A 546 25.26 -22.11 -19.16
C GLY A 546 24.92 -21.84 -20.62
N GLY A 547 23.78 -21.20 -20.83
CA GLY A 547 23.35 -20.74 -22.13
C GLY A 547 21.95 -20.18 -22.11
N ARG A 548 21.29 -20.26 -23.26
CA ARG A 548 19.92 -19.83 -23.52
C ARG A 548 19.02 -21.03 -23.77
N TRP A 549 17.77 -20.93 -23.33
CA TRP A 549 16.74 -21.92 -23.58
C TRP A 549 15.46 -21.28 -24.12
N ILE A 550 14.65 -22.09 -24.79
CA ILE A 550 13.30 -21.76 -25.25
C ILE A 550 12.39 -22.98 -25.03
N GLN A 551 11.14 -22.74 -24.67
CA GLN A 551 10.13 -23.78 -24.53
C GLN A 551 8.87 -23.40 -25.32
N VAL A 552 8.27 -24.39 -26.00
CA VAL A 552 6.99 -24.26 -26.71
C VAL A 552 6.15 -25.49 -26.38
N GLY A 553 5.10 -25.30 -25.56
CA GLY A 553 4.36 -26.42 -24.95
C GLY A 553 5.31 -27.26 -24.09
N ASN A 554 5.28 -28.59 -24.23
CA ASN A 554 6.17 -29.48 -23.49
C ASN A 554 7.55 -29.63 -24.15
N MET A 555 7.75 -29.08 -25.37
CA MET A 555 9.05 -29.18 -26.04
C MET A 555 9.96 -28.04 -25.64
N VAL A 556 11.17 -28.37 -25.26
CA VAL A 556 12.21 -27.41 -24.86
C VAL A 556 13.47 -27.62 -25.70
N ALA A 557 14.19 -26.53 -25.95
CA ALA A 557 15.50 -26.55 -26.55
C ALA A 557 16.45 -25.58 -25.85
N TRP A 558 17.71 -25.96 -25.69
CA TRP A 558 18.73 -25.05 -25.15
C TRP A 558 20.10 -25.26 -25.78
N ASN A 559 20.91 -24.20 -25.75
CA ASN A 559 22.29 -24.19 -26.23
C ASN A 559 23.29 -24.10 -25.07
N PHE A 560 24.57 -24.17 -25.39
CA PHE A 560 25.67 -24.06 -24.44
C PHE A 560 26.63 -22.97 -24.92
N ASP A 561 26.89 -21.98 -24.07
CA ASP A 561 27.80 -20.86 -24.40
C ASP A 561 29.24 -21.35 -24.53
N ASN A 562 29.64 -22.36 -23.75
CA ASN A 562 30.96 -22.95 -23.78
C ASN A 562 31.12 -24.07 -24.83
N ALA A 563 30.03 -24.54 -25.44
CA ALA A 563 30.06 -25.55 -26.50
C ALA A 563 29.25 -25.10 -27.74
N PRO A 564 29.80 -24.18 -28.56
CA PRO A 564 29.09 -23.62 -29.70
C PRO A 564 28.56 -24.68 -30.66
N GLY A 565 27.27 -24.61 -30.94
CA GLY A 565 26.58 -25.52 -31.85
C GLY A 565 25.99 -26.76 -31.19
N LEU A 566 26.30 -27.06 -29.92
CA LEU A 566 25.61 -28.09 -29.15
C LEU A 566 24.20 -27.62 -28.78
N ILE A 567 23.20 -28.45 -29.10
CA ILE A 567 21.80 -28.21 -28.76
C ILE A 567 21.24 -29.45 -28.10
N TYR A 568 20.49 -29.24 -27.03
CA TYR A 568 19.65 -30.27 -26.42
C TYR A 568 18.20 -29.93 -26.72
N THR A 569 17.39 -30.95 -27.00
CA THR A 569 15.94 -30.82 -27.12
C THR A 569 15.25 -31.93 -26.34
N ALA A 570 14.21 -31.60 -25.58
CA ALA A 570 13.47 -32.56 -24.76
C ALA A 570 11.97 -32.32 -24.78
N ASN A 571 11.23 -33.35 -24.38
CA ASN A 571 9.93 -33.15 -23.78
C ASN A 571 10.11 -33.04 -22.27
N VAL A 572 9.51 -32.00 -21.67
CA VAL A 572 9.46 -31.79 -20.23
C VAL A 572 8.09 -32.24 -19.73
N ASN A 573 8.11 -32.95 -18.61
CA ASN A 573 6.98 -33.16 -17.73
C ASN A 573 7.32 -32.58 -16.35
N VAL A 574 6.34 -32.51 -15.45
CA VAL A 574 6.47 -31.96 -14.08
C VAL A 574 7.79 -32.32 -13.39
N ASN A 575 8.18 -33.61 -13.36
CA ASN A 575 9.34 -34.09 -12.61
C ASN A 575 10.41 -34.78 -13.46
N ALA A 576 10.21 -34.85 -14.78
CA ALA A 576 11.09 -35.58 -15.67
C ALA A 576 11.19 -34.89 -17.03
N MET A 577 12.39 -34.82 -17.59
CA MET A 577 12.59 -34.48 -18.99
C MET A 577 13.44 -35.52 -19.67
N ASN A 578 13.14 -35.83 -20.91
CA ASN A 578 13.93 -36.75 -21.72
C ASN A 578 13.97 -36.28 -23.17
N GLY A 579 15.10 -36.51 -23.81
CA GLY A 579 15.36 -35.84 -25.07
C GLY A 579 16.57 -36.35 -25.81
N ILE A 580 16.90 -35.62 -26.88
CA ILE A 580 18.07 -35.83 -27.72
C ILE A 580 19.03 -34.65 -27.58
N MET A 581 20.30 -34.93 -27.82
CA MET A 581 21.37 -33.94 -27.82
C MET A 581 22.23 -34.09 -29.07
N GLY A 582 22.79 -32.99 -29.59
CA GLY A 582 23.73 -33.05 -30.71
C GLY A 582 24.13 -31.70 -31.28
N TYR A 583 25.10 -31.70 -32.20
CA TYR A 583 25.63 -30.47 -32.81
C TYR A 583 24.87 -30.06 -34.08
N ALA A 584 24.42 -28.80 -34.14
CA ALA A 584 23.58 -28.25 -35.21
C ALA A 584 24.33 -28.02 -36.54
N LYS A 585 25.65 -27.74 -36.52
CA LYS A 585 26.49 -27.63 -37.75
C LYS A 585 27.94 -28.10 -37.53
N ALA A 586 28.31 -29.11 -38.33
CA ALA A 586 29.63 -29.52 -38.84
C ALA A 586 30.53 -30.54 -38.08
N ARG A 587 30.95 -31.51 -38.90
CA ARG A 587 32.04 -32.52 -38.85
C ARG A 587 31.80 -33.91 -38.26
N LEU A 588 31.03 -34.10 -37.18
CA LEU A 588 31.05 -35.41 -36.49
C LEU A 588 29.71 -36.15 -36.36
N ASN A 589 28.58 -35.58 -36.80
CA ASN A 589 27.24 -36.23 -36.75
C ASN A 589 26.93 -36.86 -35.38
N LEU A 590 27.44 -36.25 -34.30
CA LEU A 590 27.34 -36.75 -32.94
C LEU A 590 25.95 -36.41 -32.39
N LYS A 591 25.20 -37.46 -32.08
CA LYS A 591 23.88 -37.40 -31.50
C LYS A 591 23.84 -38.32 -30.29
N GLY A 592 23.05 -37.98 -29.30
CA GLY A 592 22.82 -38.80 -28.12
C GLY A 592 21.43 -38.57 -27.57
N CYS A 593 21.16 -39.20 -26.44
CA CYS A 593 19.96 -39.00 -25.65
C CYS A 593 20.35 -38.65 -24.23
N PHE A 594 19.40 -38.05 -23.53
CA PHE A 594 19.55 -37.71 -22.14
C PHE A 594 18.21 -37.83 -21.42
N TYR A 595 18.28 -37.89 -20.09
CA TYR A 595 17.15 -37.66 -19.22
C TYR A 595 17.57 -36.83 -18.02
N ALA A 596 16.62 -36.13 -17.42
CA ALA A 596 16.82 -35.45 -16.14
C ALA A 596 15.60 -35.54 -15.24
N LEU A 597 15.83 -35.52 -13.92
CA LEU A 597 14.77 -35.48 -12.89
C LEU A 597 14.98 -34.29 -11.94
N ARG A 598 13.87 -33.67 -11.51
CA ARG A 598 13.88 -32.60 -10.49
C ARG A 598 14.23 -33.11 -9.09
N GLN A 599 13.77 -34.30 -8.72
CA GLN A 599 14.11 -34.92 -7.43
C GLN A 599 14.75 -36.30 -7.64
N PHE A 600 15.63 -36.70 -6.71
CA PHE A 600 16.08 -38.09 -6.66
C PHE A 600 14.88 -38.98 -6.30
N PRO A 601 14.65 -40.10 -6.99
CA PRO A 601 13.70 -41.09 -6.51
C PRO A 601 14.15 -41.52 -5.11
N SER A 602 13.38 -41.16 -4.09
CA SER A 602 13.55 -41.75 -2.77
C SER A 602 13.32 -43.25 -2.95
N THR A 603 14.38 -44.04 -2.74
CA THR A 603 14.46 -45.51 -2.86
C THR A 603 14.81 -46.13 -4.23
N VAL A 604 16.04 -45.93 -4.73
CA VAL A 604 16.83 -47.05 -5.31
C VAL A 604 18.34 -46.82 -5.02
N ARG A 605 18.88 -47.46 -3.98
CA ARG A 605 20.32 -47.77 -3.93
C ARG A 605 20.56 -48.92 -4.92
N ALA A 606 20.91 -48.58 -6.16
CA ALA A 606 21.49 -49.54 -7.09
C ALA A 606 22.97 -49.20 -7.23
N ASN A 607 23.79 -50.20 -6.90
CA ASN A 607 25.24 -50.20 -7.01
C ASN A 607 25.70 -49.70 -8.38
N ILE A 608 26.32 -48.52 -8.43
CA ILE A 608 27.22 -48.14 -9.51
C ILE A 608 28.51 -47.74 -8.83
N ALA A 609 29.57 -48.45 -9.18
CA ALA A 609 30.91 -48.28 -8.64
C ALA A 609 31.38 -46.84 -8.85
N ASP A 610 31.93 -46.30 -7.77
CA ASP A 610 32.68 -45.05 -7.71
C ASP A 610 34.06 -45.33 -8.34
N GLU A 611 34.25 -44.94 -9.61
CA GLU A 611 35.58 -44.91 -10.22
C GLU A 611 35.93 -43.50 -10.70
N SER A 612 36.98 -42.98 -10.05
CA SER A 612 37.88 -41.89 -10.44
C SER A 612 37.32 -40.46 -10.46
N SER A 613 37.57 -39.80 -9.32
CA SER A 613 37.98 -38.40 -9.28
C SER A 613 39.31 -38.19 -10.03
N ASP A 614 39.40 -37.02 -10.64
CA ASP A 614 40.57 -36.36 -11.24
C ASP A 614 40.77 -36.50 -12.76
N ILE A 615 40.84 -35.30 -13.37
CA ILE A 615 41.12 -34.91 -14.76
C ILE A 615 39.91 -34.92 -15.72
N LEU A 616 39.44 -33.71 -16.11
CA LEU A 616 39.19 -33.23 -17.49
C LEU A 616 37.98 -32.27 -17.57
N GLY A 617 38.21 -31.05 -18.06
CA GLY A 617 37.16 -30.11 -18.46
C GLY A 617 36.38 -30.61 -19.69
N ASP A 618 35.13 -30.16 -19.84
CA ASP A 618 34.20 -30.31 -20.99
C ASP A 618 33.87 -31.72 -21.54
N VAL A 619 34.58 -32.79 -21.16
CA VAL A 619 34.41 -34.14 -21.77
C VAL A 619 33.10 -34.86 -21.36
N VAL A 620 32.36 -34.36 -20.36
CA VAL A 620 31.19 -35.09 -19.81
C VAL A 620 29.88 -34.75 -20.53
N ILE A 621 29.83 -33.65 -21.29
CA ILE A 621 28.57 -33.06 -21.83
C ILE A 621 28.61 -32.89 -23.35
N GLY A 622 29.80 -33.11 -23.95
CA GLY A 622 30.12 -33.32 -25.35
C GLY A 622 30.98 -34.59 -25.46
N PRO A 623 31.00 -35.33 -26.58
CA PRO A 623 31.91 -36.46 -26.70
C PRO A 623 33.34 -35.96 -26.95
N ALA A 624 34.33 -36.71 -26.45
CA ALA A 624 35.75 -36.44 -26.60
C ALA A 624 36.22 -36.35 -28.06
#